data_AF-A0A850PYZ6-F1
#
_entry.id   AF-A0A850PYZ6-F1
#
_cell.length_a   1.000
_cell.length_b   1.000
_cell.length_c   1.000
_cell.angle_alpha   90.00
_cell.angle_beta   90.00
_cell.angle_gamma   90.00
#
_symmetry.space_group_name_H-M   'P 1'
#
loop_
_entity.id
_entity.type
_entity.pdbx_description
1 polymer ?
#
loop_
_entity_poly.entity_id
_entity_poly.type
_entity_poly.pdbx_seq_one_letter_code
_entity_poly.pdbx_strand_id
1 'polypeptide(L)' 'MNMIYDPKTTQATEVPVMMVETVFCDETGAPRARKSTPLSALVAALKTPLRIA' A
#
# COMPACT_ATOMS: atom_id res chain seq x y z
N MET A 1 -41.58 -4.35 -7.62
CA MET A 1 -40.35 -5.19 -7.53
C MET A 1 -39.51 -4.62 -6.40
N ASN A 2 -39.39 -5.32 -5.28
CA ASN A 2 -38.58 -4.86 -4.15
C ASN A 2 -37.21 -5.53 -4.23
N MET A 3 -36.19 -4.76 -4.59
CA MET A 3 -34.80 -5.20 -4.54
C MET A 3 -34.37 -5.21 -3.08
N ILE A 4 -34.24 -6.39 -2.50
CA ILE A 4 -33.67 -6.57 -1.16
C ILE A 4 -32.16 -6.29 -1.29
N TYR A 5 -31.70 -5.22 -0.66
CA TYR A 5 -30.27 -4.91 -0.55
C TYR A 5 -29.63 -5.89 0.44
N ASP A 6 -28.85 -6.86 -0.06
CA ASP A 6 -28.01 -7.73 0.75
C ASP A 6 -26.58 -7.12 0.84
N PRO A 7 -26.17 -6.60 2.01
CA PRO A 7 -24.83 -6.03 2.18
C PRO A 7 -23.71 -7.07 2.00
N LYS A 8 -23.99 -8.38 2.02
CA LYS A 8 -22.97 -9.44 1.84
C LYS A 8 -22.57 -9.67 0.39
N THR A 9 -23.38 -9.25 -0.58
CA THR A 9 -23.07 -9.34 -2.01
C THR A 9 -22.59 -8.02 -2.60
N THR A 10 -22.41 -7.00 -1.76
CA THR A 10 -21.86 -5.72 -2.20
C THR A 10 -20.39 -5.94 -2.51
N GLN A 11 -20.06 -6.07 -3.79
CA GLN A 11 -18.68 -6.02 -4.25
C GLN A 11 -18.09 -4.72 -3.72
N ALA A 12 -17.01 -4.81 -2.94
CA ALA A 12 -16.29 -3.64 -2.47
C ALA A 12 -15.83 -2.87 -3.71
N THR A 13 -16.44 -1.71 -3.97
CA THR A 13 -15.98 -0.81 -5.03
C THR A 13 -14.50 -0.55 -4.80
N GLU A 14 -13.65 -0.93 -5.76
CA GLU A 14 -12.21 -0.72 -5.65
C GLU A 14 -11.94 0.77 -5.50
N VAL A 15 -11.59 1.18 -4.28
CA VAL A 15 -11.27 2.57 -3.98
C VAL A 15 -9.85 2.83 -4.52
N PRO A 16 -9.62 3.93 -5.26
CA PRO A 16 -8.28 4.25 -5.73
C PRO A 16 -7.31 4.38 -4.55
N VAL A 17 -6.19 3.65 -4.62
CA VAL A 17 -5.15 3.65 -3.58
C VAL A 17 -3.89 4.33 -4.11
N MET A 18 -3.35 5.26 -3.32
CA MET A 18 -2.05 5.86 -3.62
C MET A 18 -0.92 4.87 -3.31
N MET A 19 -0.09 4.61 -4.31
CA MET A 19 1.07 3.72 -4.22
C MET A 19 2.36 4.54 -4.19
N VAL A 20 3.32 4.10 -3.39
CA VAL A 20 4.67 4.68 -3.30
C VAL A 20 5.66 3.67 -3.84
N GLU A 21 6.48 4.10 -4.80
CA GLU A 21 7.57 3.29 -5.36
C GLU A 21 8.90 3.69 -4.70
N THR A 22 9.57 2.73 -4.09
CA THR A 22 10.92 2.89 -3.54
C THR A 22 11.92 2.21 -4.46
N VAL A 23 12.92 2.96 -4.92
CA VAL A 23 14.01 2.44 -5.77
C VAL A 23 15.28 2.35 -4.93
N PHE A 24 15.83 1.15 -4.81
CA PHE A 24 17.09 0.90 -4.13
C PHE A 24 18.21 0.98 -5.17
N CYS A 25 19.05 2.01 -5.03
CA CYS A 25 20.20 2.21 -5.90
C CYS A 25 21.48 1.68 -5.25
N ASP A 26 22.46 1.38 -6.09
CA ASP A 26 23.81 1.04 -5.67
C ASP A 26 24.71 2.25 -5.48
N GLU A 27 25.96 2.00 -5.07
CA GLU A 27 26.98 3.04 -4.86
C GLU A 27 27.30 3.84 -6.14
N THR A 28 27.01 3.31 -7.33
CA THR A 28 27.18 3.99 -8.62
C THR A 28 25.92 4.72 -9.07
N GLY A 29 24.82 4.64 -8.30
CA GLY A 29 23.53 5.22 -8.63
C GLY A 29 22.65 4.33 -9.53
N ALA A 30 23.09 3.13 -9.88
CA ALA A 30 22.29 2.21 -10.69
C ALA A 30 21.20 1.53 -9.85
N PRO A 31 19.96 1.40 -10.37
CA PRO A 31 18.87 0.78 -9.63
C PRO A 31 19.06 -0.74 -9.53
N ARG A 32 19.12 -1.28 -8.30
CA ARG A 32 19.19 -2.74 -8.03
C ARG A 32 17.83 -3.37 -7.79
N ALA A 33 16.93 -2.66 -7.11
CA ALA A 33 15.62 -3.19 -6.74
C ALA A 33 14.56 -2.09 -6.70
N ARG A 34 13.30 -2.49 -6.85
CA ARG A 34 12.13 -1.62 -6.73
C ARG A 34 11.11 -2.30 -5.83
N LYS A 35 10.43 -1.50 -5.00
CA LYS A 35 9.36 -1.98 -4.14
C LYS A 35 8.19 -1.01 -4.20
N SER A 36 7.01 -1.52 -4.50
CA SER A 36 5.76 -0.75 -4.46
C SER A 36 5.02 -1.07 -3.17
N THR A 37 4.60 -0.04 -2.45
CA THR A 37 3.84 -0.17 -1.21
C THR A 37 2.70 0.85 -1.16
N PRO A 38 1.52 0.50 -0.62
CA PRO A 38 0.48 1.48 -0.36
C PRO A 38 0.98 2.57 0.60
N LEU A 39 0.61 3.83 0.35
CA LEU A 39 1.00 4.94 1.23
C LEU A 39 0.57 4.70 2.69
N SER A 40 -0.60 4.10 2.89
CA SER A 40 -1.11 3.76 4.22
C SER A 40 -0.19 2.80 4.99
N ALA A 41 0.40 1.81 4.30
CA ALA A 41 1.33 0.86 4.89
C ALA A 41 2.65 1.55 5.28
N LEU A 42 3.14 2.48 4.46
CA LEU A 42 4.34 3.26 4.77
C LEU A 42 4.12 4.15 6.00
N VAL A 43 2.99 4.85 6.07
CA VAL A 43 2.63 5.68 7.23
C VAL A 43 2.52 4.84 8.50
N ALA A 44 1.97 3.62 8.42
CA ALA A 44 1.91 2.71 9.57
C ALA A 44 3.30 2.25 10.02
N ALA A 45 4.20 1.94 9.08
CA ALA A 45 5.58 1.57 9.40
C ALA A 45 6.33 2.71 10.11
N LEU A 46 6.18 3.96 9.65
CA LEU A 46 6.82 5.14 10.26
C LEU A 46 6.32 5.46 11.68
N LYS A 47 5.07 5.11 12.00
CA LYS A 47 4.51 5.28 13.35
C LYS A 47 5.08 4.28 14.35
N THR A 48 5.67 3.18 13.87
CA THR A 48 6.25 2.16 14.74
C THR A 48 7.64 2.61 15.16
N PRO A 49 7.94 2.72 16.47
CA PRO A 49 9.28 3.10 16.91
C PRO A 49 10.30 2.10 16.39
N LEU A 50 11.37 2.60 15.76
CA LEU A 50 12.48 1.79 15.27
C LEU A 50 13.09 1.04 16.45
N ARG A 51 12.83 -0.26 16.54
CA ARG A 51 13.56 -1.14 17.45
C ARG A 51 14.88 -1.48 16.77
N ILE A 52 15.97 -0.98 17.32
CA ILE A 52 17.30 -1.46 17.00
C ILE A 52 17.42 -2.82 17.70
N ALA A 53 17.60 -3.89 16.91
CA ALA A 53 17.88 -5.23 17.41
C ALA A 53 19.36 -5.37 17.76
#